data_AF-A0A1I3PJM2-F1
#
_entry.id   AF-A0A1I3PJM2-F1
#
_cell.length_a   1.000
_cell.length_b   1.000
_cell.length_c   1.000
_cell.angle_alpha   90.00
_cell.angle_beta   90.00
_cell.angle_gamma   90.00
#
_symmetry.space_group_name_H-M   'P 1'
#
loop_
_entity.id
_entity.type
_entity.pdbx_description
1 polymer ?
#
loop_
_entity_poly.entity_id
_entity_poly.type
_entity_poly.pdbx_seq_one_letter_code
_entity_poly.pdbx_strand_id
1 'polypeptide(L)' 'MIWIVLIMAALVVRFQYPRLKRNGQKKELAVSACLLAAAVTLSMLQSFRVELPNPLDWLTVVYKPLSKAVLSMLN' A
#
# COMPACT_ATOMS: atom_id res chain seq x y z
N MET A 1 -9.21 8.94 4.62
CA MET A 1 -8.53 7.64 4.46
C MET A 1 -7.17 7.59 5.18
N ILE A 2 -6.41 8.69 5.23
CA ILE A 2 -5.07 8.72 5.90
C ILE A 2 -5.09 8.43 7.41
N TRP A 3 -6.19 8.78 8.09
CA TRP A 3 -6.35 8.59 9.53
C TRP A 3 -6.28 7.11 9.95
N ILE A 4 -6.78 6.20 9.11
CA ILE A 4 -6.72 4.75 9.35
C ILE A 4 -5.28 4.25 9.30
N VAL A 5 -4.47 4.78 8.38
CA VAL A 5 -3.05 4.42 8.24
C VAL A 5 -2.26 4.87 9.45
N LEU A 6 -2.53 6.08 9.97
CA LEU A 6 -1.89 6.58 11.19
C LEU A 6 -2.25 5.74 12.42
N ILE A 7 -3.52 5.35 12.57
CA ILE A 7 -3.98 4.52 13.70
C ILE A 7 -3.34 3.13 13.62
N MET A 8 -3.33 2.51 12.44
CA MET A 8 -2.69 1.20 12.23
C MET A 8 -1.19 1.28 12.50
N ALA A 9 -0.50 2.32 12.02
CA ALA A 9 0.93 2.52 12.28
C ALA A 9 1.22 2.64 13.78
N ALA A 10 0.42 3.42 14.52
CA ALA A 10 0.55 3.55 15.98
C ALA A 10 0.31 2.22 16.71
N LEU A 11 -0.67 1.42 16.27
CA LEU A 11 -0.93 0.08 16.81
C LEU A 11 0.23 -0.88 16.56
N VAL A 12 0.79 -0.89 15.35
CA VAL A 12 1.94 -1.75 15.01
C VAL A 12 3.14 -1.37 15.87
N VAL A 13 3.45 -0.07 16.01
CA VAL A 13 4.53 0.39 16.90
C VAL A 13 4.25 -0.04 18.34
N ARG A 14 3.03 0.15 18.86
CA ARG A 14 2.68 -0.18 20.25
C ARG A 14 2.67 -1.68 20.53
N PHE A 15 2.36 -2.53 19.55
CA PHE A 15 2.45 -3.99 19.71
C PHE A 15 3.87 -4.51 19.50
N GLN A 16 4.62 -3.98 18.54
CA GLN A 16 5.97 -4.45 18.25
C GLN A 16 7.00 -4.00 19.26
N TYR A 17 6.94 -2.76 19.72
CA TYR A 17 7.92 -2.20 20.65
C TYR A 17 8.07 -3.03 21.96
N PRO A 18 6.99 -3.42 22.66
CA PRO A 18 7.10 -4.26 23.84
C PRO A 18 7.46 -5.71 23.48
N ARG A 19 6.93 -6.25 22.39
CA ARG A 19 7.18 -7.64 21.96
C ARG A 19 8.65 -7.86 21.63
N LEU A 20 9.29 -6.86 21.06
CA LEU A 20 10.67 -6.95 20.60
C LEU A 20 11.70 -6.52 21.64
N LYS A 21 11.38 -5.56 22.51
CA LYS A 21 12.19 -5.28 23.71
C LYS A 21 12.33 -6.52 24.59
N ARG A 22 11.31 -7.39 24.60
CA ARG A 22 11.31 -8.64 25.36
C ARG A 22 12.16 -9.75 24.72
N ASN A 23 12.33 -9.74 23.40
CA ASN A 23 13.11 -10.75 22.66
C ASN A 23 14.55 -10.31 22.31
N GLY A 24 14.94 -9.05 22.52
CA GLY A 24 16.29 -8.55 22.18
C GLY A 24 16.59 -8.50 20.68
N GLN A 25 15.62 -8.81 19.82
CA GLN A 25 15.78 -9.00 18.38
C GLN A 25 15.73 -7.67 17.60
N LYS A 26 16.74 -6.82 17.76
CA LYS A 26 16.82 -5.50 17.09
C LYS A 26 16.64 -5.54 15.56
N LYS A 27 16.97 -6.67 14.91
CA LYS A 27 16.80 -6.86 13.46
C LYS A 27 15.33 -6.87 13.02
N GLU A 28 14.44 -7.51 13.78
CA GLU A 28 13.01 -7.53 13.42
C GLU A 28 12.36 -6.16 13.62
N LEU A 29 12.88 -5.32 14.54
CA LEU A 29 12.44 -3.92 14.70
C LEU A 29 12.71 -3.17 13.42
N ALA A 30 13.92 -3.34 12.88
CA ALA A 30 14.38 -2.62 11.71
C ALA A 30 13.59 -3.03 10.47
N VAL A 31 13.34 -4.33 10.27
CA VAL A 31 12.51 -4.83 9.15
C VAL A 31 11.10 -4.25 9.24
N SER A 32 10.50 -4.29 10.43
CA SER A 32 9.15 -3.78 10.63
C SER A 32 9.03 -2.26 10.54
N ALA A 33 10.02 -1.54 11.05
CA ALA A 33 10.09 -0.09 10.92
C ALA A 33 10.27 0.31 9.44
N CYS A 34 11.10 -0.41 8.68
CA CYS A 34 11.22 -0.23 7.23
C CYS A 34 9.89 -0.50 6.52
N LEU A 35 9.18 -1.58 6.88
CA LEU A 35 7.88 -1.90 6.28
C LEU A 35 6.82 -0.85 6.59
N LEU A 36 6.78 -0.35 7.83
CA LEU A 36 5.91 0.75 8.23
C LEU A 36 6.26 2.05 7.51
N ALA A 37 7.54 2.39 7.42
CA ALA A 37 8.00 3.56 6.70
C ALA A 37 7.62 3.48 5.21
N ALA A 38 7.75 2.30 4.59
CA ALA A 38 7.28 2.06 3.24
C ALA A 38 5.77 2.29 3.10
N ALA A 39 4.96 1.72 4.00
CA ALA A 39 3.51 1.87 3.99
C ALA A 39 3.04 3.33 4.18
N VAL A 40 3.68 4.07 5.10
CA VAL A 40 3.41 5.49 5.34
C VAL A 40 3.82 6.33 4.14
N THR A 41 5.00 6.08 3.57
CA THR A 41 5.47 6.77 2.36
C THR A 41 4.52 6.52 1.19
N LEU A 42 4.08 5.28 0.97
CA LEU A 42 3.12 4.93 -0.08
C LEU A 42 1.78 5.65 0.13
N SER A 43 1.28 5.68 1.36
CA SER A 43 0.02 6.36 1.69
C SER A 43 0.12 7.88 1.56
N MET A 44 1.26 8.47 1.93
CA MET A 44 1.53 9.88 1.71
C MET A 44 1.61 10.21 0.22
N LEU A 45 2.30 9.39 -0.57
CA LEU A 45 2.41 9.56 -2.02
C LEU A 45 1.03 9.50 -2.69
N GLN A 46 0.20 8.56 -2.27
CA GLN A 46 -1.18 8.43 -2.73
C GLN A 46 -2.05 9.64 -2.30
N SER A 47 -1.79 10.23 -1.13
CA SER A 47 -2.55 11.37 -0.62
C SER A 47 -2.10 12.72 -1.15
N PHE A 48 -0.83 12.85 -1.58
CA PHE A 48 -0.30 14.08 -2.14
C PHE A 48 -0.84 14.38 -3.55
N ARG A 49 -1.78 13.58 -4.08
CA ARG A 49 -2.22 13.61 -5.48
C ARG A 49 -1.04 13.66 -6.45
N VAL A 50 0.07 12.98 -6.13
CA VAL A 50 0.78 12.31 -7.21
C VAL A 50 -0.29 11.37 -7.73
N GLU A 51 -0.79 11.63 -8.94
CA GLU A 51 -1.75 10.77 -9.61
C GLU A 51 -1.09 9.41 -9.73
N LEU A 52 -1.18 8.58 -8.68
CA LEU A 52 -1.10 7.15 -8.80
C LEU A 52 -2.27 6.88 -9.75
N PRO A 53 -2.01 6.61 -11.04
CA PRO A 53 -3.08 6.32 -11.96
C PRO A 53 -3.89 5.24 -11.26
N ASN A 54 -5.16 5.55 -11.01
CA ASN A 54 -6.02 4.70 -10.22
C ASN A 54 -5.80 3.27 -10.72
N PRO A 55 -5.60 2.24 -9.87
CA PRO A 55 -5.42 0.88 -10.38
C PRO A 55 -6.55 0.47 -11.32
N LEU A 56 -7.75 1.06 -11.15
CA LEU A 56 -8.84 0.97 -12.12
C LEU A 56 -8.53 1.64 -13.48
N ASP A 57 -7.79 2.74 -13.54
CA ASP A 57 -7.34 3.37 -14.79
C ASP A 57 -6.35 2.47 -15.55
N TRP A 58 -5.39 1.89 -14.85
CA TRP A 58 -4.50 0.85 -15.41
C TRP A 58 -5.30 -0.37 -15.87
N LEU A 59 -6.26 -0.80 -15.08
CA LEU A 59 -7.18 -1.88 -15.45
C LEU A 59 -7.99 -1.49 -16.69
N THR A 60 -8.41 -0.23 -16.81
CA THR A 60 -9.17 0.30 -17.95
C THR A 60 -8.32 0.35 -19.22
N VAL A 61 -7.02 0.68 -19.11
CA VAL A 61 -6.06 0.63 -20.23
C VAL A 61 -5.87 -0.80 -20.74
N VAL A 62 -5.84 -1.79 -19.86
CA VAL A 62 -5.72 -3.22 -20.23
C VAL A 62 -7.04 -3.79 -20.75
N TYR A 63 -8.17 -3.42 -20.15
CA TYR A 63 -9.49 -3.94 -20.53
C TYR A 63 -10.08 -3.27 -21.78
N LYS A 64 -9.77 -2.00 -22.07
CA LYS A 64 -10.23 -1.31 -23.30
C LYS A 64 -9.90 -2.07 -24.60
N PRO A 65 -8.64 -2.47 -24.86
CA PRO A 65 -8.31 -3.21 -26.09
C PRO A 65 -8.94 -4.60 -26.11
N LEU A 66 -9.04 -5.26 -24.95
CA LEU A 66 -9.70 -6.56 -24.82
C LEU A 66 -11.19 -6.48 -25.19
N SER A 67 -11.88 -5.44 -24.69
CA SER A 67 -13.29 -5.21 -24.97
C SER A 67 -13.52 -4.90 -26.47
N LYS A 68 -12.63 -4.13 -27.10
CA LYS A 68 -12.66 -3.92 -28.57
C LYS A 68 -12.43 -5.22 -29.35
N ALA A 69 -11.51 -6.08 -28.91
CA ALA A 69 -11.24 -7.36 -29.57
C ALA A 69 -12.46 -8.30 -29.50
N VAL A 70 -13.11 -8.37 -28.34
CA VAL A 70 -14.35 -9.15 -28.16
C VAL A 70 -15.49 -8.58 -29.01
N LEU A 71 -15.66 -7.24 -29.01
CA LEU A 71 -16.69 -6.59 -29.84
C LEU A 71 -16.45 -6.84 -31.35
N SER A 72 -15.19 -6.84 -31.77
CA SER A 72 -14.80 -7.09 -33.16
C SER A 72 -14.90 -8.55 -33.58
N MET A 73 -14.98 -9.50 -32.63
CA MET A 73 -15.29 -10.91 -32.93
C MET A 73 -16.81 -11.17 -32.92
N LEU A 74 -17.58 -10.29 -32.30
CA LEU A 74 -19.04 -10.41 -32.20
C LEU A 74 -19.78 -9.75 -33.37
N ASN A 75 -19.09 -8.93 -34.18
CA ASN A 75 -19.58 -8.28 -35.40
C ASN A 75 -18.89 -8.84 -36.63
#